data_AF-A0A521TKN9-F1
#
_entry.id   AF-A0A521TKN9-F1
#
_cell.length_a   1.000
_cell.length_b   1.000
_cell.length_c   1.000
_cell.angle_alpha   90.00
_cell.angle_beta   90.00
_cell.angle_gamma   90.00
#
_symmetry.space_group_name_H-M   'P 1'
#
loop_
_entity.id
_entity.type
_entity.pdbx_description
1 polymer ?
#
loop_
_entity_poly.entity_id
_entity_poly.type
_entity_poly.pdbx_seq_one_letter_code
_entity_poly.pdbx_strand_id
1 'polypeptide(L)'
;MRILSLVLAILALVGTSAIAIAQSPLTLTFLPGRNGTQAGTVTLADTGAQTKVTIAVASGGAGISQPAHIHVGACPGVGAVAFPLTLVVDGKSETTVNASLATLRGSQYAINIHKSASEAAVYTACANIPAAAASLPRTGGLPIGLVGVIGAAIAGMGFAFRRRA
;
A
#
# COMPACT_ATOMS: atom_id res chain seq x y z
N MET A 1 -56.59 27.30 6.00
CA MET A 1 -56.02 26.03 6.49
C MET A 1 -55.10 25.47 5.40
N ARG A 2 -53.85 25.12 5.76
CA ARG A 2 -52.83 24.40 4.95
C ARG A 2 -52.20 25.21 3.80
N ILE A 3 -51.56 26.35 4.08
CA ILE A 3 -50.11 26.43 4.35
C ILE A 3 -49.30 25.30 3.71
N LEU A 4 -48.75 25.61 2.53
CA LEU A 4 -47.33 25.52 2.15
C LEU A 4 -46.47 24.40 2.78
N SER A 5 -45.65 23.82 1.90
CA SER A 5 -44.34 23.20 2.20
C SER A 5 -44.36 21.70 2.46
N LEU A 6 -43.87 20.93 1.48
CA LEU A 6 -42.95 19.81 1.71
C LEU A 6 -42.35 19.35 0.37
N VAL A 7 -41.59 20.25 -0.25
CA VAL A 7 -40.46 19.86 -1.11
C VAL A 7 -39.26 19.83 -0.17
N LEU A 8 -38.92 18.69 0.42
CA LEU A 8 -37.62 18.53 1.08
C LEU A 8 -37.22 17.06 1.18
N ALA A 9 -35.94 16.84 0.91
CA ALA A 9 -35.14 15.63 1.11
C ALA A 9 -35.15 14.58 -0.02
N ILE A 10 -34.71 14.99 -1.22
CA ILE A 10 -33.76 14.14 -1.96
C ILE A 10 -32.43 14.26 -1.20
N LEU A 11 -32.27 13.46 -0.16
CA LEU A 11 -30.99 13.24 0.48
C LEU A 11 -30.15 12.47 -0.54
N ALA A 12 -29.39 13.19 -1.36
CA ALA A 12 -28.40 12.61 -2.25
C ALA A 12 -27.35 11.91 -1.38
N LEU A 13 -27.55 10.59 -1.19
CA LEU A 13 -26.57 9.67 -0.67
C LEU A 13 -25.46 9.58 -1.72
N VAL A 14 -24.58 10.58 -1.75
CA VAL A 14 -23.32 10.51 -2.48
C VAL A 14 -22.45 9.52 -1.71
N GLY A 15 -22.65 8.24 -1.99
CA GLY A 15 -21.72 7.20 -1.59
C GLY A 15 -20.38 7.54 -2.22
N THR A 16 -19.42 7.98 -1.41
CA THR A 16 -18.05 8.15 -1.84
C THR A 16 -17.48 6.75 -2.09
N SER A 17 -17.62 6.29 -3.34
CA SER A 17 -16.86 5.15 -3.82
C SER A 17 -15.38 5.50 -3.64
N ALA A 18 -14.73 4.92 -2.63
CA ALA A 18 -13.29 4.99 -2.51
C ALA A 18 -12.71 4.27 -3.74
N ILE A 19 -12.32 5.04 -4.75
CA ILE A 19 -11.60 4.50 -5.90
C ILE A 19 -10.27 4.01 -5.34
N ALA A 20 -10.09 2.69 -5.27
CA ALA A 20 -8.82 2.09 -4.89
C ALA A 20 -7.80 2.44 -5.98
N ILE A 21 -6.99 3.47 -5.75
CA ILE A 21 -5.87 3.80 -6.61
C ILE A 21 -4.76 2.81 -6.28
N ALA A 22 -4.45 1.91 -7.21
CA ALA A 22 -3.33 0.99 -7.07
C ALA A 22 -2.04 1.78 -6.81
N GLN A 23 -1.34 1.42 -5.74
CA GLN A 23 -0.04 2.01 -5.42
C GLN A 23 1.01 1.57 -6.45
N SER A 24 1.92 2.47 -6.83
CA SER A 24 3.05 2.11 -7.71
C SER A 24 3.83 0.94 -7.10
N PRO A 25 4.30 -0.01 -7.92
CA PRO A 25 5.12 -1.12 -7.42
C PRO A 25 6.32 -0.64 -6.62
N LEU A 26 6.56 -1.29 -5.48
CA LEU A 26 7.70 -1.04 -4.61
C LEU A 26 8.78 -2.10 -4.90
N THR A 27 9.91 -1.67 -5.45
CA THR A 27 11.08 -2.55 -5.63
C THR A 27 12.12 -2.25 -4.58
N LEU A 28 12.61 -3.30 -3.91
CA LEU A 28 13.62 -3.24 -2.86
C LEU A 28 14.82 -4.10 -3.27
N THR A 29 16.01 -3.67 -2.88
CA THR A 29 17.22 -4.49 -2.97
C THR A 29 17.36 -5.29 -1.69
N PHE A 30 17.67 -6.58 -1.80
CA PHE A 30 18.02 -7.40 -0.65
C PHE A 30 19.38 -6.99 -0.08
N LEU A 31 19.40 -6.83 1.23
CA LEU A 31 20.62 -6.70 2.03
C LEU A 31 21.05 -8.09 2.52
N PRO A 32 22.27 -8.22 3.07
CA PRO A 32 22.68 -9.45 3.73
C PRO A 32 21.64 -9.93 4.75
N GLY A 33 21.36 -11.23 4.72
CA GLY A 33 20.66 -11.88 5.81
C GLY A 33 21.54 -11.95 7.06
N ARG A 34 21.01 -12.55 8.13
CA ARG A 34 21.76 -12.72 9.38
C ARG A 34 23.05 -13.52 9.22
N ASN A 35 23.07 -14.49 8.30
CA ASN A 35 24.12 -15.51 8.22
C ASN A 35 24.88 -15.52 6.90
N GLY A 36 24.46 -14.72 5.91
CA GLY A 36 25.09 -14.67 4.61
C GLY A 36 24.51 -13.58 3.73
N THR A 37 25.07 -13.48 2.53
CA THR A 37 24.66 -12.50 1.52
C THR A 37 24.22 -13.21 0.25
N GLN A 38 23.02 -12.89 -0.20
CA GLN A 38 22.48 -13.31 -1.49
C GLN A 38 21.86 -12.08 -2.15
N ALA A 39 22.52 -11.58 -3.19
CA ALA A 39 22.13 -10.35 -3.86
C ALA A 39 20.88 -10.55 -4.72
N GLY A 40 20.07 -9.49 -4.84
CA GLY A 40 18.92 -9.45 -5.72
C GLY A 40 17.89 -8.44 -5.27
N THR A 41 16.68 -8.57 -5.78
CA THR A 41 15.56 -7.66 -5.53
C THR A 41 14.28 -8.40 -5.20
N VAL A 42 13.35 -7.66 -4.62
CA VAL A 42 11.97 -8.04 -4.45
C VAL A 42 11.08 -6.89 -4.89
N THR A 43 10.04 -7.19 -5.65
CA THR A 43 9.02 -6.24 -6.09
C THR A 43 7.69 -6.58 -5.45
N LEU A 44 7.08 -5.61 -4.79
CA LEU A 44 5.73 -5.67 -4.24
C LEU A 44 4.80 -4.82 -5.10
N ALA A 45 3.91 -5.45 -5.85
CA ALA A 45 2.92 -4.79 -6.68
C ALA A 45 1.54 -4.85 -6.01
N ASP A 46 0.92 -3.68 -5.85
CA ASP A 46 -0.44 -3.56 -5.35
C ASP A 46 -1.43 -4.11 -6.38
N THR A 47 -2.34 -4.96 -5.92
CA THR A 47 -3.44 -5.53 -6.73
C THR A 47 -4.80 -5.23 -6.08
N GLY A 48 -4.86 -4.21 -5.21
CA GLY A 48 -6.03 -3.81 -4.46
C GLY A 48 -5.99 -4.38 -3.04
N ALA A 49 -6.80 -5.41 -2.78
CA ALA A 49 -6.83 -6.06 -1.47
C ALA A 49 -5.60 -6.94 -1.18
N GLN A 50 -4.78 -7.21 -2.21
CA GLN A 50 -3.67 -8.16 -2.17
C GLN A 50 -2.40 -7.53 -2.73
N THR A 51 -1.26 -8.16 -2.44
CA THR A 51 0.04 -7.76 -2.94
C THR A 51 0.70 -8.91 -3.68
N LYS A 52 1.08 -8.69 -4.93
CA LYS A 52 1.93 -9.62 -5.66
C LYS A 52 3.40 -9.36 -5.30
N VAL A 53 4.06 -10.37 -4.75
CA VAL A 53 5.47 -10.36 -4.36
C VAL A 53 6.25 -11.19 -5.36
N THR A 54 7.20 -10.55 -6.04
CA THR A 54 8.10 -11.21 -7.01
C THR A 54 9.53 -11.07 -6.53
N ILE A 55 10.22 -12.20 -6.33
CA ILE A 55 11.62 -12.25 -5.87
C ILE A 55 12.52 -12.64 -7.05
N ALA A 56 13.64 -11.93 -7.19
CA ALA A 56 14.70 -12.24 -8.14
C ALA A 56 16.07 -12.06 -7.47
N VAL A 57 16.75 -13.17 -7.17
CA VAL A 57 18.03 -13.21 -6.48
C VAL A 57 19.04 -14.10 -7.21
N ALA A 58 20.32 -14.00 -6.85
CA ALA A 58 21.32 -14.99 -7.25
C ALA A 58 20.84 -16.40 -6.84
N SER A 59 21.04 -17.42 -7.67
CA SER A 59 20.60 -18.78 -7.34
C SER A 59 21.27 -19.29 -6.05
N GLY A 60 20.50 -19.99 -5.20
CA GLY A 60 21.02 -20.72 -4.03
C GLY A 60 21.81 -21.99 -4.38
N GLY A 61 21.92 -22.31 -5.68
CA GLY A 61 22.53 -23.54 -6.19
C GLY A 61 21.49 -24.42 -6.90
N ALA A 62 21.97 -25.28 -7.81
CA ALA A 62 21.10 -26.18 -8.56
C ALA A 62 20.34 -27.13 -7.61
N GLY A 63 19.03 -27.25 -7.81
CA GLY A 63 18.17 -28.11 -7.01
C GLY A 63 17.87 -27.61 -5.59
N ILE A 64 18.38 -26.43 -5.20
CA ILE A 64 18.09 -25.85 -3.89
C ILE A 64 16.82 -24.99 -3.98
N SER A 65 15.79 -25.41 -3.24
CA SER A 65 14.60 -24.59 -2.99
C SER A 65 14.76 -23.87 -1.66
N GLN A 66 14.62 -22.54 -1.69
CA GLN A 66 14.83 -21.69 -0.53
C GLN A 66 13.48 -21.21 0.03
N PRO A 67 13.17 -21.48 1.31
CA PRO A 67 12.03 -20.85 1.96
C PRO A 67 12.16 -19.33 1.95
N ALA A 68 11.05 -18.64 1.74
CA ALA A 68 10.96 -17.19 1.83
C ALA A 68 9.66 -16.79 2.53
N HIS A 69 9.73 -15.74 3.34
CA HIS A 69 8.59 -15.31 4.14
C HIS A 69 8.59 -13.79 4.31
N ILE A 70 7.40 -13.23 4.50
CA ILE A 70 7.23 -11.93 5.14
C ILE A 70 7.11 -12.19 6.65
N HIS A 71 7.96 -11.55 7.44
CA HIS A 71 7.97 -11.62 8.90
C HIS A 71 7.60 -10.27 9.51
N VAL A 72 7.06 -10.30 10.73
CA VAL A 72 6.97 -9.11 11.57
C VAL A 72 8.36 -8.64 12.02
N GLY A 73 8.51 -7.35 12.28
CA GLY A 73 9.76 -6.75 12.72
C GLY A 73 10.67 -6.40 11.56
N ALA A 74 11.99 -6.44 11.79
CA ALA A 74 12.99 -5.93 10.85
C ALA A 74 14.18 -6.86 10.67
N CYS A 75 14.84 -6.70 9.53
CA CYS A 75 16.13 -7.32 9.24
C CYS A 75 17.24 -6.85 10.20
N PRO A 76 18.27 -7.69 10.43
CA PRO A 76 18.41 -9.08 9.96
C PRO A 76 17.78 -10.12 10.91
N GLY A 77 17.24 -9.70 12.06
CA GLY A 77 16.68 -10.55 13.12
C GLY A 77 15.16 -10.52 13.15
N VAL A 78 14.53 -10.91 12.05
CA VAL A 78 13.07 -10.90 11.90
C VAL A 78 12.34 -11.75 12.95
N GLY A 79 11.08 -11.39 13.26
CA GLY A 79 10.24 -12.08 14.23
C GLY A 79 9.45 -13.26 13.64
N ALA A 80 8.21 -13.46 14.09
CA ALA A 80 7.34 -14.52 13.58
C ALA A 80 6.99 -14.33 12.09
N VAL A 81 6.72 -15.45 11.40
CA VAL A 81 6.22 -15.43 10.02
C VAL A 81 4.82 -14.82 10.03
N ALA A 82 4.62 -13.78 9.21
CA ALA A 82 3.32 -13.18 8.95
C ALA A 82 2.66 -13.81 7.70
N PHE A 83 3.44 -13.99 6.63
CA PHE A 83 2.96 -14.57 5.38
C PHE A 83 4.01 -15.50 4.76
N PRO A 84 3.66 -16.76 4.46
CA PRO A 84 4.52 -17.61 3.66
C PRO A 84 4.55 -17.18 2.21
N LEU A 85 5.72 -17.32 1.58
CA LEU A 85 5.88 -17.13 0.14
C LEU A 85 6.19 -18.46 -0.54
N THR A 86 5.93 -18.53 -1.83
CA THR A 86 6.40 -19.59 -2.71
C THR A 86 7.92 -19.69 -2.58
N LEU A 87 8.43 -20.92 -2.51
CA LEU A 87 9.86 -21.19 -2.43
C LEU A 87 10.59 -20.51 -3.58
N VAL A 88 11.76 -19.95 -3.29
CA VAL A 88 12.66 -19.41 -4.30
C VAL A 88 13.42 -20.57 -4.92
N VAL A 89 13.21 -20.79 -6.22
CA VAL A 89 13.85 -21.85 -7.01
C VAL A 89 14.60 -21.18 -8.16
N ASP A 90 15.87 -21.55 -8.36
CA ASP A 90 16.77 -20.93 -9.34
C ASP A 90 16.78 -19.40 -9.25
N GLY A 91 16.69 -18.88 -8.02
CA GLY A 91 16.71 -17.46 -7.71
C GLY A 91 15.40 -16.72 -7.97
N LYS A 92 14.29 -17.40 -8.25
CA LYS A 92 13.00 -16.76 -8.56
C LYS A 92 11.87 -17.27 -7.69
N SER A 93 10.95 -16.38 -7.32
CA SER A 93 9.62 -16.75 -6.81
C SER A 93 8.57 -15.71 -7.16
N GLU A 94 7.31 -16.15 -7.15
CA GLU A 94 6.14 -15.28 -7.24
C GLU A 94 5.06 -15.76 -6.28
N THR A 95 4.44 -14.84 -5.54
CA THR A 95 3.37 -15.12 -4.58
C THR A 95 2.40 -13.96 -4.53
N THR A 96 1.09 -14.25 -4.53
CA THR A 96 0.08 -13.26 -4.18
C THR A 96 -0.29 -13.41 -2.71
N VAL A 97 0.01 -12.39 -1.92
CA VAL A 97 -0.25 -12.35 -0.48
C VAL A 97 -1.59 -11.67 -0.22
N ASN A 98 -2.42 -12.27 0.65
CA ASN A 98 -3.72 -11.73 1.05
C ASN A 98 -3.61 -10.58 2.06
N ALA A 99 -2.86 -9.54 1.68
CA ALA A 99 -2.72 -8.28 2.39
C ALA A 99 -2.46 -7.16 1.37
N SER A 100 -3.11 -6.02 1.56
CA SER A 100 -2.87 -4.85 0.71
C SER A 100 -1.45 -4.30 0.91
N LEU A 101 -0.89 -3.66 -0.11
CA LEU A 101 0.43 -3.05 0.01
C LEU A 101 0.44 -1.95 1.09
N ALA A 102 -0.67 -1.23 1.25
CA ALA A 102 -0.86 -0.28 2.34
C ALA A 102 -0.77 -0.93 3.73
N THR A 103 -1.36 -2.12 3.92
CA THR A 103 -1.25 -2.89 5.17
C THR A 103 0.21 -3.30 5.43
N LEU A 104 0.90 -3.83 4.42
CA LEU A 104 2.31 -4.24 4.54
C LEU A 104 3.25 -3.05 4.79
N ARG A 105 2.84 -1.84 4.42
CA ARG A 105 3.60 -0.59 4.67
C ARG A 105 3.08 0.23 5.86
N GLY A 106 2.04 -0.25 6.54
CA GLY A 106 1.46 0.36 7.74
C GLY A 106 2.02 -0.20 9.04
N SER A 107 2.83 -1.25 8.98
CA SER A 107 3.51 -1.86 10.12
C SER A 107 4.92 -2.30 9.72
N GLN A 108 5.74 -2.62 10.71
CA GLN A 108 7.11 -3.04 10.45
C GLN A 108 7.14 -4.51 10.00
N TYR A 109 7.37 -4.72 8.71
CA TYR A 109 7.55 -6.02 8.10
C TYR A 109 8.88 -6.11 7.35
N ALA A 110 9.40 -7.33 7.24
CA ALA A 110 10.59 -7.63 6.47
C ALA A 110 10.44 -8.93 5.69
N ILE A 111 11.03 -8.98 4.50
CA ILE A 111 11.09 -10.17 3.66
C ILE A 111 12.44 -10.84 3.92
N ASN A 112 12.42 -12.12 4.27
CA ASN A 112 13.62 -12.93 4.49
C ASN A 112 13.64 -14.14 3.56
N ILE A 113 14.85 -14.50 3.09
CA ILE A 113 15.13 -15.75 2.38
C ILE A 113 16.04 -16.61 3.26
N HIS A 114 15.67 -17.87 3.38
CA HIS A 114 16.42 -18.90 4.10
C HIS A 114 17.33 -19.68 3.14
N LYS A 115 18.37 -20.33 3.66
CA LYS A 115 19.31 -21.10 2.82
C LYS A 115 18.67 -22.33 2.17
N SER A 116 17.90 -23.10 2.94
CA SER A 116 17.19 -24.30 2.48
C SER A 116 16.20 -24.75 3.55
N ALA A 117 15.38 -25.77 3.26
CA ALA A 117 14.50 -26.38 4.26
C ALA A 117 15.29 -27.03 5.42
N SER A 118 16.42 -27.68 5.14
CA SER A 118 17.28 -28.32 6.15
C SER A 118 18.09 -27.31 6.97
N GLU A 119 18.37 -26.13 6.41
CA GLU A 119 19.11 -25.05 7.06
C GLU A 119 18.23 -23.80 7.24
N ALA A 120 16.99 -24.00 7.68
CA ALA A 120 16.01 -22.92 7.82
C ALA A 120 16.45 -21.82 8.81
N ALA A 121 17.37 -22.08 9.75
CA ALA A 121 17.91 -21.05 10.63
C ALA A 121 18.95 -20.12 9.95
N VAL A 122 19.39 -20.44 8.73
CA VAL A 122 20.43 -19.68 8.00
C VAL A 122 19.76 -18.70 7.05
N TYR A 123 19.91 -17.41 7.32
CA TYR A 123 19.27 -16.36 6.54
C TYR A 123 20.26 -15.78 5.53
N THR A 124 19.93 -15.84 4.25
CA THR A 124 20.82 -15.47 3.13
C THR A 124 20.54 -14.08 2.58
N ALA A 125 19.29 -13.62 2.67
CA ALA A 125 18.89 -12.28 2.22
C ALA A 125 17.78 -11.71 3.11
N CYS A 126 17.76 -10.39 3.29
CA CYS A 126 16.69 -9.71 4.01
C CYS A 126 16.42 -8.30 3.48
N ALA A 127 15.15 -7.91 3.36
CA ALA A 127 14.74 -6.56 2.95
C ALA A 127 13.62 -6.05 3.85
N ASN A 128 13.81 -4.88 4.47
CA ASN A 128 12.75 -4.20 5.22
C ASN A 128 11.73 -3.59 4.26
N ILE A 129 10.44 -3.79 4.51
CA ILE A 129 9.39 -3.09 3.78
C ILE A 129 9.27 -1.69 4.39
N PRO A 130 9.64 -0.61 3.68
CA PRO A 130 9.57 0.74 4.22
C PRO A 130 8.13 1.16 4.46
N ALA A 131 7.92 1.90 5.55
CA ALA A 131 6.66 2.57 5.79
C ALA A 131 6.25 3.40 4.57
N ALA A 132 4.94 3.53 4.34
CA ALA A 132 4.46 4.50 3.37
C ALA A 132 4.95 5.89 3.83
N ALA A 133 5.56 6.65 2.93
CA ALA A 133 5.89 8.04 3.25
C ALA A 133 4.57 8.73 3.61
N ALA A 134 4.48 9.30 4.82
CA ALA A 134 3.35 10.14 5.15
C ALA A 134 3.30 11.23 4.09
N SER A 135 2.17 11.31 3.37
CA SER A 135 1.89 12.46 2.51
C SER A 135 1.77 13.66 3.43
N LEU A 136 2.90 14.34 3.70
CA LEU A 136 2.87 15.62 4.37
C LEU A 136 1.95 16.53 3.55
N PRO A 137 1.03 17.29 4.18
CA PRO A 137 0.26 18.29 3.48
C PRO A 137 1.24 19.18 2.70
N ARG A 138 1.08 19.23 1.38
CA ARG A 138 1.82 20.19 0.56
C ARG A 138 1.34 21.57 0.99
N THR A 139 2.05 22.20 1.93
CA THR A 139 1.71 23.52 2.49
C THR A 139 1.74 24.66 1.46
N GLY A 140 1.92 24.36 0.16
CA GLY A 140 1.92 25.33 -0.93
C GLY A 140 0.83 25.14 -1.99
N GLY A 141 -0.17 24.26 -1.78
CA GLY A 141 -1.26 24.05 -2.73
C GLY A 141 -2.61 24.34 -2.08
N LEU A 142 -3.06 25.61 -2.09
CA LEU A 142 -4.45 25.91 -1.80
C LEU A 142 -5.33 25.12 -2.78
N PRO A 143 -6.31 24.33 -2.30
CA PRO A 143 -7.25 23.67 -3.19
C PRO A 143 -8.07 24.75 -3.89
N ILE A 144 -7.76 25.02 -5.15
CA ILE A 144 -8.52 25.87 -6.08
C ILE A 144 -10.00 25.45 -6.22
N GLY A 145 -10.39 24.31 -5.65
CA GLY A 145 -11.79 23.89 -5.49
C GLY A 145 -12.56 24.59 -4.36
N LEU A 146 -11.90 25.22 -3.38
CA LEU A 146 -12.59 25.92 -2.28
C LEU A 146 -13.00 27.37 -2.66
N VAL A 147 -12.43 27.93 -3.73
CA VAL A 147 -12.78 29.28 -4.21
C VAL A 147 -14.12 29.28 -4.97
N GLY A 148 -14.54 28.13 -5.52
CA GLY A 148 -15.77 28.01 -6.31
C GLY A 148 -17.09 28.07 -5.50
N VAL A 149 -17.05 27.80 -4.18
CA VAL A 149 -18.28 27.73 -3.36
C VAL A 149 -18.70 29.11 -2.83
N ILE A 150 -17.79 30.09 -2.75
CA ILE A 150 -18.13 31.44 -2.25
C ILE A 150 -18.81 32.29 -3.36
N GLY A 151 -18.53 32.02 -4.64
CA GLY A 151 -19.10 32.79 -5.76
C GLY A 151 -20.60 32.59 -5.99
N ALA A 152 -21.17 31.43 -5.61
CA ALA A 152 -22.59 31.14 -5.82
C ALA A 152 -23.50 31.73 -4.72
N ALA A 153 -22.95 32.10 -3.55
CA ALA A 153 -23.73 32.62 -2.44
C ALA A 153 -24.08 34.12 -2.55
N ILE A 154 -23.30 34.90 -3.31
CA ILE A 154 -23.50 36.36 -3.40
C ILE A 154 -24.46 36.75 -4.56
N ALA A 155 -24.56 35.95 -5.62
CA ALA A 155 -25.43 36.26 -6.76
C ALA A 155 -26.93 36.05 -6.49
N GLY A 156 -27.31 35.22 -5.51
CA GLY A 156 -28.72 34.92 -5.20
C GLY A 156 -29.45 35.99 -4.40
N MET A 157 -28.73 36.87 -3.68
CA MET A 157 -29.35 37.90 -2.82
C MET A 157 -29.68 39.20 -3.56
N GLY A 158 -29.09 39.45 -4.73
CA GLY A 158 -29.34 40.65 -5.53
C GLY A 158 -30.69 40.66 -6.27
N PHE A 159 -31.27 39.49 -6.57
CA PHE A 159 -32.52 39.41 -7.35
C PHE A 159 -33.80 39.50 -6.50
N ALA A 160 -33.69 39.30 -5.17
CA ALA A 160 -34.84 39.30 -4.27
C ALA A 160 -35.29 40.70 -3.82
N PHE A 161 -34.47 41.74 -3.98
CA PHE A 161 -34.80 43.10 -3.51
C PHE A 161 -35.27 44.08 -4.60
N ARG A 162 -35.33 43.68 -5.88
CA ARG A 162 -35.70 44.61 -6.97
C ARG A 162 -37.16 44.51 -7.44
N ARG A 163 -38.04 43.81 -6.71
CA ARG A 163 -39.48 43.69 -7.06
C ARG A 163 -40.43 44.25 -5.99
N ARG A 164 -40.02 45.30 -5.27
CA ARG A 164 -40.95 46.17 -4.53
C ARG A 164 -40.51 47.63 -4.63
N ALA A 165 -40.84 48.24 -5.76
CA ALA A 165 -41.17 49.65 -5.92
C ALA A 165 -42.07 49.75 -7.15
#